data_AF-A0A9X4I374-F1
#
_entry.id   AF-A0A9X4I374-F1
#
_cell.length_a   1.000
_cell.length_b   1.000
_cell.length_c   1.000
_cell.angle_alpha   90.00
_cell.angle_beta   90.00
_cell.angle_gamma   90.00
#
_symmetry.space_group_name_H-M   'P 1'
#
loop_
_entity.id
_entity.type
_entity.pdbx_description
1 polymer ?
#
loop_
_entity_poly.entity_id
_entity_poly.type
_entity_poly.pdbx_seq_one_letter_code
_entity_poly.pdbx_strand_id
1 'polypeptide(L)'
;MRRGDKLKSFKTEVVNPLLILGLIAIWNMDRLAAMIFEAENATVRLRNCASAVCELHGTLRIEPMTGDYLLTSAEGRITRFPQSSLASARWPAQIVAE
;
A
#
# COMPACT_ATOMS: atom_id res chain seq x y z
N MET A 1 50.49 -9.44 -4.91
CA MET A 1 49.03 -9.71 -4.88
C MET A 1 48.44 -9.40 -6.26
N ARG A 2 47.86 -10.40 -6.93
CA ARG A 2 47.45 -10.32 -8.34
C ARG A 2 46.13 -9.54 -8.48
N ARG A 3 46.06 -8.67 -9.50
CA ARG A 3 44.92 -7.77 -9.81
C ARG A 3 43.56 -8.49 -9.90
N GLY A 4 43.55 -9.79 -10.21
CA GLY A 4 42.33 -10.62 -10.25
C GLY A 4 41.68 -10.88 -8.88
N ASP A 5 42.47 -10.95 -7.81
CA ASP A 5 41.95 -11.21 -6.46
C ASP A 5 41.20 -9.98 -5.91
N LYS A 6 41.69 -8.76 -6.22
CA LYS A 6 41.00 -7.51 -5.87
C LYS A 6 39.65 -7.37 -6.58
N LEU A 7 39.53 -7.78 -7.84
CA LEU A 7 38.27 -7.69 -8.59
C LEU A 7 37.21 -8.66 -8.06
N LYS A 8 37.60 -9.89 -7.69
CA LYS A 8 36.71 -10.86 -7.05
C LYS A 8 36.25 -10.39 -5.67
N SER A 9 37.15 -9.83 -4.87
CA SER A 9 36.83 -9.25 -3.56
C SER A 9 35.84 -8.08 -3.70
N PHE A 10 36.10 -7.11 -4.60
CA PHE A 10 35.20 -5.98 -4.81
C PHE A 10 33.79 -6.38 -5.29
N LYS A 11 33.70 -7.35 -6.21
CA LYS A 11 32.40 -7.88 -6.68
C LYS A 11 31.61 -8.54 -5.54
N THR A 12 32.28 -9.25 -4.65
CA THR A 12 31.63 -10.00 -3.57
C THR A 12 31.25 -9.10 -2.39
N GLU A 13 32.10 -8.13 -2.04
CA GLU A 13 31.88 -7.26 -0.87
C GLU A 13 31.05 -6.02 -1.16
N VAL A 14 30.99 -5.55 -2.41
CA VAL A 14 30.29 -4.31 -2.75
C VAL A 14 29.14 -4.57 -3.71
N VAL A 15 29.42 -5.20 -4.85
CA VAL A 15 28.41 -5.37 -5.91
C VAL A 15 27.29 -6.30 -5.47
N ASN A 16 27.61 -7.48 -4.92
CA ASN A 16 26.60 -8.43 -4.44
C ASN A 16 25.65 -7.84 -3.37
N PRO A 17 26.11 -7.22 -2.27
CA PRO A 17 25.20 -6.67 -1.28
C PRO A 17 24.37 -5.49 -1.80
N LEU A 18 24.93 -4.63 -2.66
CA LEU A 18 24.15 -3.58 -3.33
C LEU A 18 23.06 -4.15 -4.23
N LEU A 19 23.36 -5.24 -4.94
CA LEU A 19 22.41 -5.91 -5.82
C LEU A 19 21.29 -6.60 -5.01
N ILE A 20 21.63 -7.20 -3.87
CA ILE A 20 20.64 -7.76 -2.92
C ILE A 20 19.75 -6.66 -2.34
N LEU A 21 20.32 -5.55 -1.88
CA LEU A 21 19.58 -4.38 -1.39
C LEU A 21 18.65 -3.81 -2.46
N GLY A 22 19.13 -3.70 -3.70
CA GLY A 22 18.34 -3.26 -4.85
C GLY A 22 17.16 -4.20 -5.13
N LEU A 23 17.39 -5.52 -5.11
CA LEU A 23 16.32 -6.50 -5.30
C LEU A 23 15.28 -6.47 -4.17
N ILE A 24 15.70 -6.30 -2.91
CA ILE A 24 14.79 -6.12 -1.78
C ILE A 24 13.97 -4.86 -1.95
N ALA A 25 14.58 -3.74 -2.34
CA ALA A 25 13.87 -2.49 -2.58
C ALA A 25 12.81 -2.67 -3.67
N ILE A 26 13.18 -3.26 -4.83
CA ILE A 26 12.25 -3.53 -5.94
C ILE A 26 11.08 -4.41 -5.50
N TRP A 27 11.36 -5.49 -4.76
CA TRP A 27 10.31 -6.40 -4.25
C TRP A 27 9.37 -5.72 -3.25
N ASN A 28 9.83 -4.69 -2.55
CA ASN A 28 9.01 -3.94 -1.61
C ASN A 28 8.43 -2.65 -2.22
N MET A 29 8.68 -2.34 -3.50
CA MET A 29 8.14 -1.13 -4.13
C MET A 29 6.61 -1.12 -4.13
N ASP A 30 5.95 -2.27 -4.31
CA ASP A 30 4.48 -2.34 -4.24
C ASP A 30 3.95 -2.02 -2.83
N ARG A 31 4.66 -2.47 -1.79
CA ARG A 31 4.34 -2.15 -0.39
C ARG A 31 4.67 -0.70 -0.04
N LEU A 32 5.76 -0.17 -0.59
CA LEU A 32 6.17 1.23 -0.44
C LEU A 32 5.18 2.16 -1.14
N ALA A 33 4.70 1.79 -2.33
CA ALA A 33 3.64 2.50 -3.04
C ALA A 33 2.36 2.51 -2.21
N ALA A 34 1.96 1.36 -1.65
CA ALA A 34 0.80 1.28 -0.76
C ALA A 34 0.90 2.20 0.48
N MET A 35 2.11 2.51 0.99
CA MET A 35 2.29 3.49 2.07
C MET A 35 1.98 4.93 1.67
N ILE A 36 2.20 5.26 0.40
CA ILE A 36 2.10 6.62 -0.15
C ILE A 36 0.75 6.83 -0.83
N PHE A 37 0.07 5.75 -1.24
CA PHE A 37 -1.27 5.81 -1.83
C PHE A 37 -2.33 6.09 -0.76
N GLU A 38 -2.72 7.35 -0.68
CA GLU A 38 -3.93 7.81 -0.02
C GLU A 38 -4.95 8.20 -1.09
N ALA A 39 -6.14 7.61 -1.02
CA ALA A 39 -7.27 7.95 -1.88
C ALA A 39 -8.24 8.80 -1.06
N GLU A 40 -8.14 10.12 -1.23
CA GLU A 40 -9.07 11.08 -0.66
C GLU A 40 -10.47 10.92 -1.28
N ASN A 41 -11.51 11.23 -0.49
CA ASN A 41 -12.91 11.06 -0.89
C ASN A 41 -13.17 9.67 -1.49
N ALA A 42 -12.73 8.61 -0.83
CA ALA A 42 -13.05 7.24 -1.22
C ALA A 42 -14.41 6.83 -0.68
N THR A 43 -15.18 6.12 -1.51
CA THR A 43 -16.38 5.39 -1.08
C THR A 43 -16.05 3.92 -1.01
N VAL A 44 -16.25 3.31 0.16
CA VAL A 44 -15.99 1.90 0.42
C VAL A 44 -17.28 1.20 0.78
N ARG A 45 -17.53 0.07 0.11
CA ARG A 45 -18.63 -0.83 0.43
C ARG A 45 -18.08 -2.15 0.92
N LEU A 46 -18.50 -2.56 2.13
CA LEU A 46 -18.14 -3.85 2.72
C LEU A 46 -19.11 -4.94 2.24
N ARG A 47 -18.66 -6.19 2.13
CA ARG A 47 -19.45 -7.34 1.64
C ARG A 47 -20.72 -7.60 2.44
N ASN A 48 -20.68 -7.32 3.75
CA ASN A 48 -21.84 -7.52 4.63
C ASN A 48 -22.79 -6.32 4.67
N CYS A 49 -22.56 -5.28 3.87
CA CYS A 49 -23.46 -4.15 3.74
C CYS A 49 -24.20 -4.18 2.39
N ALA A 50 -25.50 -4.44 2.46
CA ALA A 50 -26.38 -4.53 1.28
C ALA A 50 -27.03 -3.19 0.88
N SER A 51 -27.03 -2.19 1.77
CA SER A 51 -27.71 -0.90 1.58
C SER A 51 -26.72 0.23 1.28
N ALA A 52 -27.12 1.21 0.45
CA ALA A 52 -26.34 2.42 0.18
C ALA A 52 -26.05 3.24 1.44
N VAL A 53 -26.86 3.08 2.50
CA VAL A 53 -26.73 3.79 3.78
C VAL A 53 -25.53 3.31 4.61
N CYS A 54 -24.97 2.13 4.32
CA CYS A 54 -23.75 1.66 5.00
C CYS A 54 -22.51 1.66 4.09
N GLU A 55 -22.53 2.48 3.04
CA GLU A 55 -21.30 2.90 2.37
C GLU A 55 -20.49 3.80 3.31
N LEU A 56 -19.19 3.53 3.41
CA LEU A 56 -18.28 4.28 4.25
C LEU A 56 -17.55 5.29 3.36
N HIS A 57 -17.48 6.53 3.81
CA HIS A 57 -16.81 7.61 3.10
C HIS A 57 -15.65 8.16 3.92
N GLY A 58 -14.55 8.47 3.25
CA GLY A 58 -13.37 9.02 3.91
C GLY A 58 -12.11 8.91 3.07
N THR A 59 -10.95 9.07 3.71
CA THR A 59 -9.66 8.83 3.06
C THR A 59 -9.28 7.37 3.22
N LEU A 60 -9.11 6.67 2.11
CA LEU A 60 -8.71 5.26 2.09
C LEU A 60 -7.20 5.13 1.92
N ARG A 61 -6.58 4.32 2.76
CA ARG A 61 -5.15 3.99 2.73
C ARG A 61 -4.96 2.49 2.90
N ILE A 62 -3.85 1.95 2.39
CA ILE A 62 -3.47 0.56 2.59
C ILE A 62 -2.34 0.51 3.62
N GLU A 63 -2.49 -0.33 4.64
CA GLU A 63 -1.43 -0.58 5.60
C GLU A 63 -0.37 -1.52 4.97
N PRO A 64 0.90 -1.10 4.88
CA PRO A 64 1.92 -1.79 4.09
C PRO A 64 2.36 -3.14 4.66
N MET A 65 2.24 -3.32 5.98
CA MET A 65 2.68 -4.54 6.65
C MET A 65 1.65 -5.66 6.52
N THR A 66 0.37 -5.31 6.62
CA THR A 66 -0.73 -6.28 6.68
C THR A 66 -1.51 -6.37 5.37
N GLY A 67 -1.49 -5.32 4.55
CA GLY A 67 -2.36 -5.18 3.39
C GLY A 67 -3.79 -4.81 3.75
N ASP A 68 -4.07 -4.49 5.02
CA ASP A 68 -5.39 -4.06 5.46
C ASP A 68 -5.71 -2.65 4.94
N TYR A 69 -6.98 -2.39 4.69
CA TYR A 69 -7.44 -1.05 4.37
C TYR A 69 -7.75 -0.27 5.65
N LEU A 70 -7.31 0.97 5.68
CA LEU A 70 -7.61 1.97 6.70
C LEU A 70 -8.47 3.05 6.06
N LEU A 71 -9.65 3.28 6.58
CA LEU A 71 -10.53 4.36 6.17
C LEU A 71 -10.64 5.39 7.29
N THR A 72 -10.21 6.61 7.03
CA THR A 72 -10.35 7.75 7.95
C THR A 72 -11.60 8.54 7.57
N SER A 73 -12.61 8.54 8.44
CA SER A 73 -13.83 9.34 8.21
C SER A 73 -13.55 10.84 8.31
N ALA A 74 -14.50 11.68 7.85
CA ALA A 74 -14.42 13.13 8.00
C ALA A 74 -14.31 13.60 9.46
N GLU A 75 -14.81 12.79 10.41
CA GLU A 75 -14.73 13.03 11.86
C GLU A 75 -13.36 12.62 12.45
N GLY A 76 -12.44 12.10 11.63
CA GLY A 76 -11.14 11.61 12.07
C GLY A 76 -11.16 10.19 12.64
N ARG A 77 -12.28 9.47 12.57
CA ARG A 77 -12.37 8.08 13.04
C ARG A 77 -11.73 7.13 12.03
N ILE A 78 -10.73 6.38 12.47
CA ILE A 78 -10.04 5.39 11.65
C ILE A 78 -10.72 4.03 11.79
N THR A 79 -11.17 3.46 10.67
CA THR A 79 -11.76 2.13 10.60
C THR A 79 -10.84 1.22 9.80
N ARG A 80 -10.43 0.10 10.40
CA ARG A 80 -9.56 -0.90 9.77
C ARG A 80 -10.36 -2.12 9.34
N PHE A 81 -10.13 -2.60 8.12
CA PHE A 81 -10.75 -3.82 7.62
C PHE A 81 -9.84 -4.56 6.62
N PRO A 82 -9.90 -5.90 6.60
CA PRO A 82 -9.11 -6.67 5.64
C PRO A 82 -9.68 -6.52 4.23
N GLN A 83 -8.82 -6.69 3.23
CA GLN A 83 -9.22 -6.67 1.81
C GLN A 83 -10.35 -7.67 1.49
N SER A 84 -10.40 -8.80 2.19
CA SER A 84 -11.45 -9.83 2.02
C SER A 84 -12.85 -9.33 2.37
N SER A 85 -12.96 -8.36 3.28
CA SER A 85 -14.24 -7.75 3.68
C SER A 85 -14.74 -6.71 2.70
N LEU A 86 -13.90 -6.27 1.76
CA LEU A 86 -14.25 -5.27 0.75
C LEU A 86 -15.12 -5.90 -0.36
N ALA A 87 -16.27 -5.29 -0.64
CA ALA A 87 -17.06 -5.60 -1.84
C ALA A 87 -16.59 -4.74 -3.02
N SER A 88 -16.42 -3.44 -2.77
CA SER A 88 -15.90 -2.50 -3.74
C SER A 88 -15.33 -1.26 -3.06
N ALA A 89 -14.32 -0.65 -3.65
CA ALA A 89 -13.87 0.70 -3.32
C ALA A 89 -13.84 1.52 -4.62
N ARG A 90 -14.24 2.79 -4.54
CA ARG A 90 -14.16 3.74 -5.65
C ARG A 90 -13.54 5.04 -5.18
N TRP A 91 -12.64 5.58 -6.00
CA TRP A 91 -12.03 6.90 -5.82
C TRP A 91 -11.75 7.52 -7.22
N PRO A 92 -11.88 8.85 -7.38
CA PRO A 92 -12.56 9.74 -6.46
C PRO A 92 -14.05 9.34 -6.34
N ALA A 93 -14.63 9.45 -5.14
CA ALA A 93 -16.06 9.23 -4.97
C ALA A 93 -16.79 10.23 -5.85
N GLN A 94 -17.79 9.75 -6.60
CA GLN A 94 -18.68 10.66 -7.30
C GLN A 94 -19.44 11.43 -6.23
N ILE A 95 -19.11 12.71 -6.06
CA ILE A 95 -19.86 13.63 -5.23
C ILE A 95 -21.23 13.74 -5.89
N VAL A 96 -22.22 13.03 -5.37
CA VAL A 96 -23.60 13.23 -5.79
C VAL A 96 -24.03 14.53 -5.12
N ALA A 97 -24.00 15.62 -5.88
CA ALA A 97 -24.62 16.88 -5.48
C ALA A 97 -26.14 16.63 -5.47
N GLU A 98 -26.73 16.67 -4.28
CA GLU A 98 -28.18 16.73 -4.06
C GLU A 98 -28.71 18.15 -4.31
#